data_AF-A0A2A5HPQ8-F1
#
_entry.id   AF-A0A2A5HPQ8-F1
#
_cell.length_a   1.000
_cell.length_b   1.000
_cell.length_c   1.000
_cell.angle_alpha   90.00
_cell.angle_beta   90.00
_cell.angle_gamma   90.00
#
_symmetry.space_group_name_H-M   'P 1'
#
loop_
_entity.id
_entity.type
_entity.pdbx_description
1 polymer ?
#
loop_
_entity_poly.entity_id
_entity_poly.type
_entity_poly.pdbx_seq_one_letter_code
_entity_poly.pdbx_strand_id
1 'polypeptide(L)'
;MAIDATDYQKYDNPIPSREFILELLKKHGDYLRRDDIAEILKLSQDEPKEALRRRLRAMERDGQVLYSHRQGYSSIDESELLCGRIIGHRDGFGFLKIDSADEDLFIPPNQMRRVFDGDKVQVRISGTDQRGRQEVNILKILERNTDKVTGRLVQEKGQYLLRSTNNRIANTIELNKAQLMGAKSGQIVVADITEYPNHRSNAQAQIREILGDEMAPGMEIDVVLRSYDIPHEWSQETAEAARKFGKHVKHEDKAHRDDLRDFPFVTIDGEDAKDFDDAVYCEPTDTGGWRLFVAIADVSHYVKPDSPLDIAAQE
;
A
#
# COMPACT_ATOMS: atom_id res chain seq x y z
N MET A 1 -29.48 -13.14 32.11
CA MET A 1 -29.13 -13.98 33.27
C MET A 1 -28.09 -13.24 34.07
N ALA A 2 -28.36 -12.96 35.34
CA ALA A 2 -27.45 -12.24 36.22
C ALA A 2 -26.25 -13.14 36.54
N ILE A 3 -25.06 -12.75 36.09
CA ILE A 3 -23.82 -13.42 36.50
C ILE A 3 -23.29 -12.63 37.69
N ASP A 4 -23.26 -13.33 38.81
CA ASP A 4 -23.05 -12.84 40.14
C ASP A 4 -21.56 -12.53 40.36
N ALA A 5 -21.26 -11.60 41.26
CA ALA A 5 -19.90 -11.12 41.54
C ALA A 5 -19.03 -12.16 42.29
N THR A 6 -19.31 -13.45 42.14
CA THR A 6 -18.76 -14.56 42.92
C THR A 6 -17.90 -15.52 42.11
N ASP A 7 -17.75 -15.35 40.79
CA ASP A 7 -16.76 -16.09 39.98
C ASP A 7 -15.30 -15.63 40.18
N TYR A 8 -15.04 -14.90 41.28
CA TYR A 8 -13.76 -14.31 41.68
C TYR A 8 -12.70 -15.30 42.20
N GLN A 9 -12.99 -16.59 42.33
CA GLN A 9 -12.18 -17.50 43.16
C GLN A 9 -11.28 -18.51 42.42
N LYS A 10 -10.89 -18.28 41.16
CA LYS A 10 -10.05 -19.27 40.44
C LYS A 10 -8.69 -18.85 39.90
N TYR A 11 -8.21 -17.63 40.11
CA TYR A 11 -6.87 -17.26 39.62
C TYR A 11 -6.13 -16.32 40.59
N ASP A 12 -4.83 -16.57 40.77
CA ASP A 12 -3.84 -15.79 41.54
C ASP A 12 -3.59 -14.36 40.98
N ASN A 13 -4.58 -13.74 40.35
CA ASN A 13 -4.49 -12.36 39.86
C ASN A 13 -5.88 -11.68 39.85
N PRO A 14 -6.15 -10.68 40.71
CA PRO A 14 -7.49 -10.17 41.02
C PRO A 14 -8.10 -9.25 39.95
N ILE A 15 -7.75 -9.42 38.68
CA ILE A 15 -8.17 -8.51 37.59
C ILE A 15 -9.23 -9.20 36.72
N PRO A 16 -10.41 -8.58 36.51
CA PRO A 16 -11.48 -9.13 35.69
C PRO A 16 -11.04 -9.45 34.24
N SER A 17 -11.60 -10.52 33.67
CA SER A 17 -11.26 -11.00 32.32
C SER A 17 -11.56 -9.96 31.24
N ARG A 18 -10.94 -10.13 30.06
CA ARG A 18 -11.19 -9.24 28.90
C ARG A 18 -12.67 -9.24 28.51
N GLU A 19 -13.30 -10.41 28.52
CA GLU A 19 -14.72 -10.59 28.22
C GLU A 19 -15.61 -9.79 29.18
N PHE A 20 -15.31 -9.86 30.49
CA PHE A 20 -16.07 -9.12 31.49
C PHE A 20 -15.96 -7.60 31.31
N ILE A 21 -14.76 -7.09 30.99
CA ILE A 21 -14.55 -5.67 30.70
C ILE A 21 -15.33 -5.25 29.44
N LEU A 22 -15.36 -6.09 28.41
CA LEU A 22 -16.12 -5.81 27.18
C LEU A 22 -17.63 -5.81 27.42
N GLU A 23 -18.15 -6.77 28.17
CA GLU A 23 -19.57 -6.80 28.55
C GLU A 23 -19.97 -5.59 29.38
N LEU A 24 -19.11 -5.18 30.33
CA LEU A 24 -19.32 -3.99 31.15
C LEU A 24 -19.39 -2.72 30.30
N LEU A 25 -18.48 -2.57 29.35
CA LEU A 25 -18.48 -1.44 28.40
C LEU A 25 -19.73 -1.48 27.49
N LYS A 26 -20.10 -2.66 26.97
CA LYS A 26 -21.31 -2.83 26.13
C LYS A 26 -22.60 -2.53 26.91
N LYS A 27 -22.69 -2.96 28.16
CA LYS A 27 -23.87 -2.77 29.02
C LYS A 27 -24.10 -1.30 29.38
N HIS A 28 -23.02 -0.54 29.54
CA HIS A 28 -23.10 0.88 29.85
C HIS A 28 -23.27 1.77 28.61
N GLY A 29 -23.12 1.23 27.39
CA GLY A 29 -23.44 1.92 26.12
C GLY A 29 -22.57 3.15 25.79
N ASP A 30 -21.72 3.57 26.71
CA ASP A 30 -20.98 4.83 26.70
C ASP A 30 -19.49 4.61 27.01
N TYR A 31 -18.73 5.69 26.88
CA TYR A 31 -17.35 5.74 27.36
C TYR A 31 -17.30 5.76 28.90
N LEU A 32 -16.51 4.87 29.48
CA LEU A 32 -16.25 4.83 30.92
C LEU A 32 -14.79 5.22 31.22
N ARG A 33 -14.55 6.13 32.17
CA ARG A 33 -13.19 6.43 32.58
C ARG A 33 -12.60 5.24 33.31
N ARG A 34 -11.27 5.13 33.28
CA ARG A 34 -10.56 4.07 33.99
C ARG A 34 -10.96 4.01 35.48
N ASP A 35 -11.15 5.17 36.09
CA ASP A 35 -11.47 5.26 37.52
C ASP A 35 -12.92 4.80 37.77
N ASP A 36 -13.86 5.11 36.87
CA ASP A 36 -15.24 4.58 36.90
C ASP A 36 -15.27 3.06 36.74
N ILE A 37 -14.46 2.53 35.79
CA ILE A 37 -14.31 1.08 35.60
C ILE A 37 -13.73 0.45 36.87
N ALA A 38 -12.71 1.06 37.48
CA ALA A 38 -12.13 0.55 38.72
C ALA A 38 -13.14 0.55 39.88
N GLU A 39 -14.01 1.56 39.97
CA GLU A 39 -15.06 1.66 40.99
C GLU A 39 -16.14 0.59 40.80
N ILE A 40 -16.64 0.41 39.58
CA ILE A 40 -17.65 -0.63 39.27
C ILE A 40 -17.08 -2.03 39.55
N LEU A 41 -15.79 -2.25 39.24
CA LEU A 41 -15.07 -3.49 39.53
C LEU A 41 -14.64 -3.62 40.99
N LYS A 42 -14.94 -2.64 41.85
CA LYS A 42 -14.59 -2.58 43.28
C LYS A 42 -13.08 -2.72 43.54
N LEU A 43 -12.26 -2.23 42.61
CA LEU A 43 -10.81 -2.23 42.71
C LEU A 43 -10.34 -1.00 43.49
N SER A 44 -10.07 -1.18 44.77
CA SER A 44 -9.71 -0.10 45.70
C SER A 44 -8.18 0.06 45.88
N GLN A 45 -7.41 -1.03 45.78
CA GLN A 45 -5.96 -1.04 45.97
C GLN A 45 -5.18 -0.63 44.71
N ASP A 46 -3.97 -0.10 44.89
CA ASP A 46 -3.13 0.44 43.80
C ASP A 46 -2.64 -0.63 42.81
N GLU A 47 -2.28 -1.82 43.30
CA GLU A 47 -1.78 -2.91 42.45
C GLU A 47 -2.86 -3.41 41.46
N PRO A 48 -4.11 -3.72 41.87
CA PRO A 48 -5.19 -4.04 40.94
C PRO A 48 -5.55 -2.91 39.97
N LYS A 49 -5.47 -1.63 40.38
CA LYS A 49 -5.71 -0.48 39.49
C LYS A 49 -4.65 -0.37 38.39
N GLU A 50 -3.38 -0.55 38.74
CA GLU A 50 -2.30 -0.53 37.76
C GLU A 50 -2.38 -1.75 36.82
N ALA A 51 -2.83 -2.89 37.33
CA ALA A 51 -3.00 -4.06 36.52
C ALA A 51 -4.22 -3.98 35.57
N LEU A 52 -5.32 -3.34 35.99
CA LEU A 52 -6.43 -2.94 35.11
C LEU A 52 -5.93 -1.99 34.01
N ARG A 53 -5.11 -0.98 34.35
CA ARG A 53 -4.51 -0.07 33.37
C ARG A 53 -3.69 -0.82 32.31
N ARG A 54 -2.86 -1.78 32.73
CA ARG A 54 -2.08 -2.61 31.80
C ARG A 54 -2.98 -3.45 30.90
N ARG A 55 -4.06 -4.01 31.44
CA ARG A 55 -5.05 -4.78 30.67
C ARG A 55 -5.81 -3.93 29.67
N LEU A 56 -6.33 -2.77 30.07
CA LEU A 56 -7.02 -1.84 29.17
C LEU A 56 -6.11 -1.37 28.02
N ARG A 57 -4.83 -1.09 28.31
CA ARG A 57 -3.84 -0.77 27.25
C ARG A 57 -3.55 -1.93 26.31
N ALA A 58 -3.56 -3.17 26.82
CA ALA A 58 -3.41 -4.35 25.97
C ALA A 58 -4.64 -4.56 25.08
N MET A 59 -5.85 -4.41 25.65
CA MET A 59 -7.11 -4.48 24.90
C MET A 59 -7.23 -3.37 23.85
N GLU A 60 -6.72 -2.17 24.16
CA GLU A 60 -6.62 -1.05 23.21
C GLU A 60 -5.70 -1.39 22.03
N ARG A 61 -4.52 -1.96 22.33
CA ARG A 61 -3.58 -2.42 21.29
C ARG A 61 -4.17 -3.55 20.44
N ASP A 62 -4.93 -4.43 21.06
CA ASP A 62 -5.57 -5.57 20.39
C ASP A 62 -6.84 -5.15 19.62
N GLY A 63 -7.24 -3.87 19.67
CA GLY A 63 -8.41 -3.34 18.96
C GLY A 63 -9.75 -3.72 19.58
N GLN A 64 -9.77 -4.19 20.83
CA GLN A 64 -10.98 -4.62 21.53
C GLN A 64 -11.71 -3.45 22.21
N VAL A 65 -10.97 -2.42 22.63
CA VAL A 65 -11.51 -1.21 23.25
C VAL A 65 -10.85 0.03 22.66
N LEU A 66 -11.57 1.15 22.66
CA LEU A 66 -11.03 2.44 22.24
C LEU A 66 -10.84 3.34 23.45
N TYR A 67 -9.72 4.07 23.53
CA TYR A 67 -9.49 5.08 24.56
C TYR A 67 -9.60 6.49 24.00
N SER A 68 -10.45 7.31 24.61
CA SER A 68 -10.59 8.74 24.36
C SER A 68 -10.12 9.50 25.60
N HIS A 69 -9.17 10.42 25.43
CA HIS A 69 -8.67 11.24 26.55
C HIS A 69 -9.78 12.05 27.26
N ARG A 70 -10.84 12.42 26.55
CA ARG A 70 -11.96 13.20 27.12
C ARG A 70 -13.00 12.32 27.81
N GLN A 71 -13.29 11.15 27.23
CA GLN A 71 -14.48 10.37 27.56
C GLN A 71 -14.15 9.05 28.30
N GLY A 72 -12.99 8.44 28.06
CA GLY A 72 -12.62 7.16 28.67
C GLY A 72 -12.53 6.01 27.66
N TYR A 73 -12.76 4.78 28.11
CA TYR A 73 -12.74 3.57 27.31
C TYR A 73 -14.14 3.21 26.79
N SER A 74 -14.25 2.69 25.57
CA SER A 74 -15.50 2.13 25.01
C SER A 74 -15.24 0.77 24.35
N SER A 75 -16.24 -0.11 24.31
CA SER A 75 -16.17 -1.34 23.49
C SER A 75 -16.26 -0.99 22.02
N ILE A 76 -15.57 -1.75 21.17
CA ILE A 76 -15.70 -1.66 19.72
C ILE A 76 -16.67 -2.75 19.25
N ASP A 77 -17.65 -2.37 18.41
CA ASP A 77 -18.45 -3.33 17.67
C ASP A 77 -17.69 -3.72 16.41
N GLU A 78 -17.36 -5.00 16.25
CA GLU A 78 -16.64 -5.51 15.08
C GLU A 78 -17.42 -5.30 13.78
N SER A 79 -18.75 -5.18 13.84
CA SER A 79 -19.58 -4.89 12.67
C SER A 79 -19.43 -3.45 12.14
N GLU A 80 -18.89 -2.54 12.95
CA GLU A 80 -18.61 -1.15 12.55
C GLU A 80 -17.19 -0.95 11.99
N LEU A 81 -16.40 -2.03 11.92
CA LEU A 81 -15.02 -1.98 11.46
C LEU A 81 -14.94 -2.20 9.95
N LEU A 82 -14.21 -1.31 9.29
CA LEU A 82 -13.96 -1.37 7.86
C LEU A 82 -12.49 -1.67 7.61
N CYS A 83 -12.20 -2.49 6.61
CA CYS A 83 -10.84 -2.79 6.17
C CYS A 83 -10.66 -2.29 4.74
N GLY A 84 -9.53 -1.66 4.47
CA GLY A 84 -9.23 -1.12 3.16
C GLY A 84 -7.76 -0.77 2.98
N ARG A 85 -7.42 -0.27 1.80
CA ARG A 85 -6.07 0.22 1.48
C ARG A 85 -6.04 1.73 1.50
N ILE A 86 -4.94 2.27 2.00
CA ILE A 86 -4.73 3.72 2.07
C ILE A 86 -4.32 4.25 0.71
N ILE A 87 -4.92 5.37 0.32
CA ILE A 87 -4.52 6.19 -0.81
C ILE A 87 -4.07 7.55 -0.25
N GLY A 88 -2.78 7.82 -0.30
CA GLY A 88 -2.20 9.07 0.18
C GLY A 88 -2.43 10.24 -0.77
N HIS A 89 -2.48 11.46 -0.22
CA HIS A 89 -2.55 12.70 -0.98
C HIS A 89 -1.40 13.63 -0.62
N ARG A 90 -0.94 14.42 -1.60
CA ARG A 90 0.19 15.37 -1.46
C ARG A 90 0.04 16.40 -0.34
N ASP A 91 -1.21 16.76 -0.02
CA ASP A 91 -1.52 17.72 1.05
C ASP A 91 -1.52 17.07 2.46
N GLY A 92 -1.20 15.78 2.55
CA GLY A 92 -1.03 15.04 3.81
C GLY A 92 -2.30 14.38 4.35
N PHE A 93 -3.47 14.61 3.76
CA PHE A 93 -4.65 13.76 3.99
C PHE A 93 -4.58 12.51 3.10
N GLY A 94 -5.54 11.61 3.25
CA GLY A 94 -5.67 10.44 2.38
C GLY A 94 -7.10 9.96 2.30
N PHE A 95 -7.26 8.83 1.63
CA PHE A 95 -8.52 8.13 1.52
C PHE A 95 -8.34 6.65 1.82
N LEU A 96 -9.41 6.00 2.26
CA LEU A 96 -9.48 4.57 2.41
C LEU A 96 -10.31 4.00 1.26
N LYS A 97 -9.66 3.21 0.42
CA LYS A 97 -10.33 2.42 -0.61
C LYS A 97 -10.76 1.08 -0.04
N ILE A 98 -12.04 0.76 -0.19
CA ILE A 98 -12.64 -0.51 0.21
C ILE A 98 -13.18 -1.16 -1.05
N ASP A 99 -12.77 -2.40 -1.34
CA ASP A 99 -13.14 -3.08 -2.60
C ASP A 99 -14.66 -3.23 -2.80
N SER A 100 -15.43 -3.26 -1.70
CA SER A 100 -16.89 -3.40 -1.72
C SER A 100 -17.65 -2.06 -1.71
N ALA A 101 -16.96 -0.92 -1.72
CA ALA A 101 -17.59 0.41 -1.64
C ALA A 101 -17.26 1.25 -2.88
N ASP A 102 -18.27 1.96 -3.40
CA ASP A 102 -18.10 2.83 -4.56
C ASP A 102 -17.43 4.18 -4.22
N GLU A 103 -17.50 4.60 -2.96
CA GLU A 103 -16.92 5.86 -2.49
C GLU A 103 -15.78 5.62 -1.49
N ASP A 104 -14.66 6.31 -1.70
CA ASP A 104 -13.53 6.27 -0.78
C ASP A 104 -13.79 7.13 0.47
N LEU A 105 -13.39 6.62 1.63
CA LEU A 105 -13.60 7.30 2.91
C LEU A 105 -12.43 8.24 3.23
N PHE A 106 -12.71 9.43 3.77
CA PHE A 106 -11.68 10.43 4.03
C PHE A 106 -10.85 10.09 5.28
N ILE A 107 -9.52 10.19 5.16
CA ILE A 107 -8.57 10.03 6.26
C ILE A 107 -7.90 11.38 6.55
N PRO A 108 -8.09 11.96 7.76
CA PRO A 108 -7.54 13.26 8.07
C PRO A 108 -6.00 13.22 8.25
N PRO A 109 -5.30 14.35 8.06
CA PRO A 109 -3.84 14.38 8.07
C PRO A 109 -3.17 13.86 9.35
N ASN A 110 -3.80 14.04 10.51
CA ASN A 110 -3.30 13.51 11.78
C ASN A 110 -3.30 11.97 11.81
N GLN A 111 -4.23 11.32 11.13
CA GLN A 111 -4.30 9.87 11.03
C GLN A 111 -3.25 9.35 10.03
N MET A 112 -3.08 10.05 8.90
CA MET A 112 -2.13 9.72 7.82
C MET A 112 -0.65 9.76 8.24
N ARG A 113 -0.30 10.56 9.25
CA ARG A 113 1.09 10.64 9.75
C ARG A 113 1.70 9.31 10.20
N ARG A 114 0.91 8.27 10.45
CA ARG A 114 1.33 6.97 11.03
C ARG A 114 1.40 5.81 10.02
N VAL A 115 1.07 6.12 8.78
CA VAL A 115 0.83 5.14 7.72
C VAL A 115 1.45 5.66 6.43
N PHE A 116 1.74 4.74 5.53
CA PHE A 116 2.17 5.07 4.17
C PHE A 116 1.05 4.77 3.17
N ASP A 117 1.24 5.27 1.95
CA ASP A 117 0.40 4.92 0.80
C ASP A 117 0.43 3.40 0.57
N GLY A 118 -0.74 2.81 0.28
CA GLY A 118 -0.89 1.37 0.05
C GLY A 118 -1.00 0.49 1.29
N ASP A 119 -0.71 1.00 2.49
CA ASP A 119 -0.88 0.25 3.75
C ASP A 119 -2.32 -0.28 3.87
N LYS A 120 -2.48 -1.54 4.30
CA LYS A 120 -3.79 -2.13 4.59
C LYS A 120 -4.13 -1.88 6.05
N VAL A 121 -5.27 -1.26 6.29
CA VAL A 121 -5.66 -0.82 7.63
C VAL A 121 -7.08 -1.22 7.99
N GLN A 122 -7.32 -1.32 9.29
CA GLN A 122 -8.63 -1.42 9.89
C GLN A 122 -9.01 -0.08 10.50
N VAL A 123 -10.18 0.43 10.14
CA VAL A 123 -10.68 1.75 10.53
C VAL A 123 -12.07 1.66 11.12
N ARG A 124 -12.51 2.77 11.73
CA ARG A 124 -13.90 3.02 12.10
C ARG A 124 -14.32 4.39 11.62
N ILE A 125 -15.57 4.54 11.22
CA ILE A 125 -16.17 5.84 10.90
C ILE A 125 -16.17 6.69 12.18
N SER A 126 -15.57 7.88 12.12
CA SER A 126 -15.46 8.81 13.25
C SER A 126 -16.43 9.98 13.15
N GLY A 127 -17.12 10.12 12.03
CA GLY A 127 -18.09 11.18 11.78
C GLY A 127 -18.04 11.64 10.33
N THR A 128 -18.34 12.92 10.13
CA THR A 128 -18.43 13.55 8.82
C THR A 128 -17.64 14.85 8.85
N ASP A 129 -16.82 15.10 7.83
CA ASP A 129 -16.08 16.34 7.63
C ASP A 129 -17.05 17.50 7.39
N GLN A 130 -16.56 18.74 7.49
CA GLN A 130 -17.27 19.98 7.15
C GLN A 130 -17.86 19.99 5.73
N ARG A 131 -17.35 19.12 4.85
CA ARG A 131 -17.80 18.95 3.46
C ARG A 131 -18.80 17.81 3.26
N GLY A 132 -19.28 17.17 4.33
CA GLY A 132 -20.26 16.08 4.24
C GLY A 132 -19.68 14.71 3.91
N ARG A 133 -18.35 14.56 3.83
CA ARG A 133 -17.67 13.27 3.57
C ARG A 133 -17.46 12.49 4.85
N GLN A 134 -17.64 11.17 4.80
CA GLN A 134 -17.37 10.31 5.96
C GLN A 134 -15.88 10.30 6.29
N GLU A 135 -15.55 10.59 7.55
CA GLU A 135 -14.19 10.51 8.06
C GLU A 135 -13.96 9.20 8.79
N VAL A 136 -12.75 8.68 8.70
CA VAL A 136 -12.35 7.46 9.41
C VAL A 136 -11.14 7.67 10.30
N ASN A 137 -11.14 6.94 11.42
CA ASN A 137 -9.99 6.80 12.31
C ASN A 137 -9.37 5.42 12.13
N ILE A 138 -8.05 5.40 11.93
CA ILE A 138 -7.25 4.18 11.82
C ILE A 138 -7.06 3.61 13.22
N LEU A 139 -7.54 2.37 13.40
CA LEU A 139 -7.40 1.62 14.64
C LEU A 139 -6.14 0.75 14.61
N LYS A 140 -5.95 0.02 13.51
CA LYS A 140 -4.88 -0.96 13.37
C LYS A 140 -4.36 -1.01 11.93
N ILE A 141 -3.07 -1.27 11.82
CA ILE A 141 -2.41 -1.51 10.54
C ILE A 141 -2.28 -3.03 10.40
N LEU A 142 -2.91 -3.57 9.36
CA LEU A 142 -2.98 -5.00 9.09
C LEU A 142 -1.76 -5.46 8.29
N GLU A 143 -1.34 -4.66 7.31
CA GLU A 143 -0.25 -4.97 6.39
C GLU A 143 0.47 -3.67 6.01
N ARG A 144 1.81 -3.71 6.03
CA ARG A 144 2.66 -2.61 5.57
C ARG A 144 3.00 -2.82 4.11
N ASN A 145 2.91 -1.77 3.32
CA ASN A 145 3.17 -1.82 1.88
C ASN A 145 4.55 -1.28 1.49
N THR A 146 5.03 -0.25 2.19
CA THR A 146 6.25 0.47 1.82
C THR A 146 7.46 0.00 2.61
N ASP A 147 8.32 -0.80 1.98
CA ASP A 147 9.63 -1.21 2.52
C ASP A 147 10.77 -0.27 2.07
N LYS A 148 10.63 0.32 0.89
CA LYS A 148 11.61 1.22 0.26
C LYS A 148 10.97 2.53 -0.11
N VAL A 149 11.75 3.61 -0.02
CA VAL A 149 11.35 4.93 -0.49
C VAL A 149 12.47 5.53 -1.33
N THR A 150 12.11 5.94 -2.55
CA THR A 150 12.95 6.79 -3.38
C THR A 150 12.67 8.24 -3.04
N GLY A 151 13.71 9.04 -2.87
CA GLY A 151 13.53 10.43 -2.45
C GLY A 151 14.77 11.28 -2.56
N ARG A 152 14.57 12.59 -2.43
CA ARG A 152 15.65 13.56 -2.36
C ARG A 152 16.15 13.69 -0.93
N LEU A 153 17.46 13.57 -0.74
CA LEU A 153 18.12 13.80 0.54
C LEU A 153 18.23 15.30 0.82
N VAL A 154 17.61 15.78 1.88
CA VAL A 154 17.64 17.18 2.29
C VAL A 154 18.23 17.31 3.70
N GLN A 155 19.12 18.28 3.89
CA GLN A 155 19.63 18.61 5.22
C GLN A 155 18.92 19.87 5.74
N GLU A 156 18.08 19.72 6.77
CA GLU A 156 17.35 20.83 7.41
C GLU A 156 17.71 20.91 8.89
N LYS A 157 18.14 22.08 9.37
CA LYS A 157 18.45 22.32 10.80
C LYS A 157 19.41 21.28 11.42
N GLY A 158 20.32 20.72 10.63
CA GLY A 158 21.29 19.71 11.06
C GLY A 158 20.77 18.27 11.05
N GLN A 159 19.51 18.04 10.70
CA GLN A 159 18.92 16.71 10.48
C GLN A 159 18.90 16.36 9.00
N TYR A 160 19.01 15.07 8.68
CA TYR A 160 18.87 14.57 7.31
C TYR A 160 17.46 14.00 7.14
N LEU A 161 16.77 14.49 6.13
CA LEU A 161 15.40 14.11 5.79
C LEU A 161 15.37 13.56 4.37
N LEU A 162 14.57 12.53 4.15
CA LEU A 162 14.22 12.07 2.83
C LEU A 162 12.87 12.67 2.44
N ARG A 163 12.86 13.45 1.35
CA ARG A 163 11.62 13.89 0.71
C ARG A 163 11.27 12.88 -0.37
N SER A 164 10.22 12.10 -0.16
CA SER A 164 9.74 11.10 -1.13
C SER A 164 9.48 11.74 -2.49
N THR A 165 9.89 11.06 -3.56
CA THR A 165 9.50 11.41 -4.95
C THR A 165 8.06 10.98 -5.24
N ASN A 166 7.54 9.97 -4.54
CA ASN A 166 6.12 9.65 -4.55
C ASN A 166 5.34 10.68 -3.70
N ASN A 167 4.59 11.55 -4.39
CA ASN A 167 3.78 12.61 -3.80
C ASN A 167 2.62 12.12 -2.91
N ARG A 168 2.30 10.82 -2.90
CA ARG A 168 1.31 10.24 -1.97
C ARG A 168 1.89 10.01 -0.58
N ILE A 169 3.22 9.99 -0.44
CA ILE A 169 3.93 9.84 0.84
C ILE A 169 4.34 11.23 1.34
N ALA A 170 3.47 11.86 2.13
CA ALA A 170 3.73 13.17 2.74
C ALA A 170 4.49 13.09 4.08
N ASN A 171 4.75 11.88 4.58
CA ASN A 171 5.41 11.64 5.86
C ASN A 171 6.84 12.19 5.84
N THR A 172 7.29 12.68 6.99
CA THR A 172 8.72 12.98 7.19
C THR A 172 9.45 11.68 7.46
N ILE A 173 10.54 11.45 6.72
CA ILE A 173 11.42 10.29 6.88
C ILE A 173 12.78 10.81 7.29
N GLU A 174 13.26 10.39 8.46
CA GLU A 174 14.52 10.83 9.04
C GLU A 174 15.63 9.81 8.74
N LEU A 175 16.83 10.30 8.45
CA LEU A 175 18.02 9.46 8.31
C LEU A 175 19.08 9.87 9.33
N ASN A 176 19.76 8.87 9.90
CA ASN A 176 20.93 9.16 10.72
C ASN A 176 22.16 9.40 9.84
N LYS A 177 23.07 10.27 10.30
CA LYS A 177 24.31 10.59 9.58
C LYS A 177 25.17 9.37 9.24
N ALA A 178 25.14 8.34 10.09
CA ALA A 178 25.87 7.09 9.88
C ALA A 178 25.29 6.24 8.73
N GLN A 179 24.02 6.46 8.36
CA GLN A 179 23.26 5.67 7.40
C GLN A 179 23.19 6.34 6.01
N LEU A 180 24.04 7.33 5.74
CA LEU A 180 24.00 8.10 4.49
C LEU A 180 24.80 7.50 3.33
N MET A 181 25.64 6.48 3.56
CA MET A 181 26.53 5.91 2.53
C MET A 181 27.38 6.96 1.76
N GLY A 182 27.64 8.12 2.36
CA GLY A 182 28.36 9.23 1.69
C GLY A 182 27.50 10.12 0.78
N ALA A 183 26.18 9.90 0.74
CA ALA A 183 25.23 10.73 0.00
C ALA A 183 25.28 12.19 0.47
N LYS A 184 25.18 13.10 -0.48
CA LYS A 184 25.14 14.54 -0.26
C LYS A 184 23.71 15.07 -0.33
N SER A 185 23.43 16.13 0.42
CA SER A 185 22.14 16.80 0.29
C SER A 185 21.94 17.31 -1.13
N GLY A 186 20.75 17.10 -1.68
CA GLY A 186 20.39 17.38 -3.06
C GLY A 186 20.29 16.13 -3.93
N GLN A 187 20.93 15.02 -3.53
CA GLN A 187 20.93 13.79 -4.31
C GLN A 187 19.65 12.99 -4.14
N ILE A 188 19.28 12.27 -5.20
CA ILE A 188 18.23 11.25 -5.15
C ILE A 188 18.84 9.94 -4.69
N VAL A 189 18.16 9.31 -3.73
CA VAL A 189 18.60 8.09 -3.09
C VAL A 189 17.42 7.14 -2.92
N VAL A 190 17.72 5.85 -2.88
CA VAL A 190 16.78 4.80 -2.46
C VAL A 190 17.13 4.44 -1.02
N ALA A 191 16.15 4.46 -0.14
CA ALA A 191 16.32 4.13 1.27
C ALA A 191 15.37 3.02 1.71
N ASP A 192 15.88 2.08 2.50
CA ASP A 192 15.05 1.06 3.16
C ASP A 192 14.49 1.63 4.47
N ILE A 193 13.18 1.46 4.70
CA ILE A 193 12.51 1.86 5.95
C ILE A 193 12.96 0.95 7.08
N THR A 194 13.63 1.52 8.09
CA THR A 194 14.06 0.80 9.29
C THR A 194 13.04 0.89 10.41
N GLU A 195 12.34 2.01 10.51
CA GLU A 195 11.23 2.20 11.45
C GLU A 195 10.06 2.91 10.77
N TYR A 196 8.87 2.32 10.91
CA TYR A 196 7.64 2.92 10.40
C TYR A 196 7.16 4.08 11.27
N PRO A 197 6.48 5.07 10.68
CA PRO A 197 5.99 6.20 11.44
C PRO A 197 4.89 5.77 12.42
N ASN A 198 4.81 6.46 13.55
CA ASN A 198 3.79 6.23 14.57
C ASN A 198 3.33 7.57 15.19
N HIS A 199 2.53 7.51 16.25
CA HIS A 199 2.00 8.72 16.90
C HIS A 199 3.05 9.68 17.46
N ARG A 200 4.24 9.18 17.77
CA ARG A 200 5.28 9.89 18.52
C ARG A 200 6.53 10.16 17.70
N SER A 201 6.79 9.35 16.70
CA SER A 201 7.99 9.45 15.87
C SER A 201 7.67 9.39 14.39
N ASN A 202 8.48 10.12 13.63
CA ASN A 202 8.56 10.02 12.18
C ASN A 202 9.13 8.65 11.77
N ALA A 203 9.07 8.36 10.48
CA ALA A 203 9.71 7.16 9.94
C ALA A 203 11.23 7.33 9.98
N GLN A 204 11.95 6.23 10.16
CA GLN A 204 13.41 6.20 10.00
C GLN A 204 13.78 5.32 8.82
N ALA A 205 14.83 5.71 8.09
CA ALA A 205 15.33 4.96 6.96
C ALA A 205 16.86 4.97 6.91
N GLN A 206 17.41 4.01 6.18
CA GLN A 206 18.83 3.94 5.84
C GLN A 206 19.02 3.94 4.33
N ILE A 207 20.03 4.65 3.84
CA ILE A 207 20.32 4.70 2.40
C ILE A 207 20.81 3.32 1.96
N ARG A 208 20.20 2.81 0.90
CA ARG A 208 20.58 1.58 0.21
C ARG A 208 21.40 1.89 -1.04
N GLU A 209 20.99 2.92 -1.78
CA GLU A 209 21.58 3.26 -3.08
C GLU A 209 21.53 4.78 -3.31
N ILE A 210 22.60 5.31 -3.93
CA ILE A 210 22.67 6.71 -4.36
C ILE A 210 22.50 6.69 -5.87
N LEU A 211 21.38 7.23 -6.36
CA LEU A 211 21.11 7.26 -7.80
C LEU A 211 21.87 8.40 -8.48
N GLY A 212 21.97 9.57 -7.83
CA GLY A 212 22.75 10.70 -8.34
C GLY A 212 22.13 12.06 -8.04
N ASP A 213 22.53 13.07 -8.79
CA ASP A 213 22.01 14.43 -8.67
C ASP A 213 20.66 14.54 -9.40
N GLU A 214 19.67 15.20 -8.76
CA GLU A 214 18.31 15.38 -9.30
C GLU A 214 18.28 15.96 -10.73
N MET A 215 19.27 16.78 -11.08
CA MET A 215 19.36 17.47 -12.37
C MET A 215 20.24 16.74 -13.40
N ALA A 216 20.70 15.52 -13.12
CA ALA A 216 21.53 14.79 -14.06
C ALA A 216 20.69 14.22 -15.23
N PRO A 217 21.18 14.25 -16.49
CA PRO A 217 20.47 13.68 -17.62
C PRO A 217 20.14 12.19 -17.42
N GLY A 218 18.90 11.78 -17.71
CA GLY A 218 18.42 10.40 -17.54
C GLY A 218 17.84 10.07 -16.16
N MET A 219 18.14 10.87 -15.13
CA MET A 219 17.63 10.64 -13.76
C MET A 219 16.11 10.73 -13.64
N GLU A 220 15.47 11.57 -14.45
CA GLU A 220 14.01 11.73 -14.44
C GLU A 220 13.30 10.40 -14.73
N ILE A 221 13.84 9.61 -15.65
CA ILE A 221 13.29 8.30 -16.04
C ILE A 221 13.47 7.31 -14.89
N ASP A 222 14.68 7.19 -14.34
CA ASP A 222 14.98 6.27 -13.23
C ASP A 222 14.16 6.57 -11.98
N VAL A 223 13.93 7.86 -11.70
CA VAL A 223 13.07 8.29 -10.59
C VAL A 223 11.63 7.93 -10.83
N VAL A 224 11.09 8.15 -12.04
CA VAL A 224 9.71 7.79 -12.36
C VAL A 224 9.50 6.28 -12.27
N LEU A 225 10.37 5.48 -12.89
CA LEU A 225 10.29 4.02 -12.84
C LEU A 225 10.24 3.52 -11.39
N ARG A 226 11.14 4.02 -10.52
CA ARG A 226 11.19 3.59 -9.11
C ARG A 226 10.09 4.18 -8.23
N SER A 227 9.60 5.39 -8.52
CA SER A 227 8.56 6.03 -7.71
C SER A 227 7.18 5.41 -7.92
N TYR A 228 6.96 4.86 -9.12
CA TYR A 228 5.73 4.16 -9.49
C TYR A 228 5.89 2.64 -9.44
N ASP A 229 7.02 2.14 -8.94
CA ASP A 229 7.35 0.72 -8.86
C ASP A 229 7.15 0.00 -10.20
N ILE A 230 7.51 0.67 -11.30
CA ILE A 230 7.41 0.13 -12.66
C ILE A 230 8.54 -0.87 -12.86
N PRO A 231 8.23 -2.14 -13.20
CA PRO A 231 9.23 -3.13 -13.57
C PRO A 231 10.07 -2.62 -14.74
N HIS A 232 11.38 -2.56 -14.56
CA HIS A 232 12.32 -2.05 -15.57
C HIS A 232 13.54 -2.96 -15.77
N GLU A 233 13.69 -3.97 -14.91
CA GLU A 233 14.75 -4.96 -15.01
C GLU A 233 14.15 -6.30 -15.45
N TRP A 234 14.72 -6.89 -16.49
CA TRP A 234 14.35 -8.24 -16.91
C TRP A 234 15.10 -9.27 -16.07
N SER A 235 14.37 -10.28 -15.58
CA SER A 235 15.00 -11.42 -14.91
C SER A 235 15.97 -12.15 -15.86
N GLN A 236 16.97 -12.82 -15.29
CA GLN A 236 17.89 -13.63 -16.07
C GLN A 236 17.14 -14.72 -16.86
N GLU A 237 16.12 -15.33 -16.25
CA GLU A 237 15.31 -16.36 -16.89
C GLU A 237 14.52 -15.82 -18.09
N THR A 238 13.94 -14.62 -17.96
CA THR A 238 13.22 -13.93 -19.04
C THR A 238 14.17 -13.60 -20.19
N ALA A 239 15.36 -13.04 -19.88
CA ALA A 239 16.36 -12.70 -20.89
C ALA A 239 16.90 -13.94 -21.63
N GLU A 240 17.12 -15.04 -20.92
CA GLU A 240 17.54 -16.32 -21.50
C GLU A 240 16.44 -16.96 -22.34
N ALA A 241 15.17 -16.87 -21.91
CA ALA A 241 14.03 -17.35 -22.68
C ALA A 241 13.91 -16.59 -24.02
N ALA A 242 14.03 -15.26 -24.00
CA ALA A 242 14.02 -14.43 -25.22
C ALA A 242 15.15 -14.81 -26.19
N ARG A 243 16.37 -15.04 -25.69
CA ARG A 243 17.55 -15.40 -26.51
C ARG A 243 17.43 -16.73 -27.23
N LYS A 244 16.48 -17.61 -26.87
CA LYS A 244 16.23 -18.88 -27.57
C LYS A 244 15.61 -18.68 -28.94
N PHE A 245 14.97 -17.54 -29.19
CA PHE A 245 14.38 -17.24 -30.49
C PHE A 245 15.44 -16.75 -31.48
N GLY A 246 15.39 -17.29 -32.69
CA GLY A 246 16.28 -16.90 -33.78
C GLY A 246 15.76 -15.71 -34.57
N LYS A 247 16.52 -15.28 -35.59
CA LYS A 247 16.14 -14.15 -36.46
C LYS A 247 15.08 -14.49 -37.52
N HIS A 248 14.73 -15.76 -37.67
CA HIS A 248 13.85 -16.23 -38.73
C HIS A 248 12.80 -17.19 -38.18
N VAL A 249 11.57 -17.06 -38.69
CA VAL A 249 10.47 -18.00 -38.39
C VAL A 249 10.81 -19.36 -38.98
N LYS A 250 10.78 -20.40 -38.14
CA LYS A 250 11.12 -21.76 -38.55
C LYS A 250 10.11 -22.31 -39.55
N HIS A 251 10.51 -23.32 -40.31
CA HIS A 251 9.61 -23.95 -41.28
C HIS A 251 8.44 -24.68 -40.62
N GLU A 252 8.68 -25.33 -39.48
CA GLU A 252 7.65 -26.04 -38.70
C GLU A 252 6.51 -25.11 -38.25
N ASP A 253 6.84 -23.88 -37.85
CA ASP A 253 5.87 -22.88 -37.37
C ASP A 253 4.94 -22.35 -38.47
N LYS A 254 5.26 -22.62 -39.75
CA LYS A 254 4.49 -22.19 -40.93
C LYS A 254 3.50 -23.24 -41.42
N ALA A 255 3.66 -24.51 -41.03
CA ALA A 255 2.98 -25.64 -41.66
C ALA A 255 1.44 -25.62 -41.53
N HIS A 256 0.91 -24.89 -40.56
CA HIS A 256 -0.52 -24.79 -40.25
C HIS A 256 -1.09 -23.38 -40.44
N ARG A 257 -0.44 -22.55 -41.27
CA ARG A 257 -0.84 -21.16 -41.53
C ARG A 257 -1.11 -20.96 -43.02
N ASP A 258 -2.09 -20.12 -43.32
CA ASP A 258 -2.30 -19.66 -44.70
C ASP A 258 -1.12 -18.79 -45.16
N ASP A 259 -0.69 -18.99 -46.40
CA ASP A 259 0.40 -18.23 -46.98
C ASP A 259 -0.13 -16.97 -47.68
N LEU A 260 0.04 -15.82 -47.02
CA LEU A 260 -0.40 -14.53 -47.51
C LEU A 260 0.78 -13.62 -47.94
N ARG A 261 1.96 -14.18 -48.18
CA ARG A 261 3.17 -13.39 -48.49
C ARG A 261 3.09 -12.58 -49.79
N ASP A 262 2.23 -12.99 -50.72
CA ASP A 262 2.01 -12.30 -52.00
C ASP A 262 1.00 -11.15 -51.88
N PHE A 263 0.33 -11.00 -50.73
CA PHE A 263 -0.59 -9.90 -50.47
C PHE A 263 0.23 -8.65 -50.09
N PRO A 264 -0.05 -7.47 -50.67
CA PRO A 264 0.72 -6.26 -50.43
C PRO A 264 0.31 -5.58 -49.12
N PHE A 265 0.54 -6.27 -48.00
CA PHE A 265 0.40 -5.72 -46.66
C PHE A 265 1.37 -4.55 -46.46
N VAL A 266 0.91 -3.52 -45.75
CA VAL A 266 1.71 -2.38 -45.31
C VAL A 266 1.49 -2.14 -43.82
N THR A 267 2.49 -1.59 -43.14
CA THR A 267 2.38 -1.04 -41.78
C THR A 267 2.41 0.49 -41.87
N ILE A 268 1.77 1.18 -40.94
CA ILE A 268 1.64 2.64 -40.95
C ILE A 268 1.96 3.16 -39.55
N ASP A 269 3.24 3.45 -39.35
CA ASP A 269 3.82 3.73 -38.03
C ASP A 269 4.61 5.04 -38.02
N GLY A 270 4.99 5.50 -36.82
CA GLY A 270 5.91 6.63 -36.66
C GLY A 270 7.32 6.32 -37.17
N GLU A 271 8.07 7.35 -37.58
CA GLU A 271 9.42 7.19 -38.16
C GLU A 271 10.41 6.47 -37.23
N ASP A 272 10.25 6.63 -35.91
CA ASP A 272 11.12 6.03 -34.89
C ASP A 272 10.64 4.65 -34.38
N ALA A 273 9.49 4.15 -34.84
CA ALA A 273 8.93 2.87 -34.40
C ALA A 273 9.79 1.69 -34.87
N LYS A 274 9.87 0.63 -34.06
CA LYS A 274 10.69 -0.57 -34.34
C LYS A 274 9.95 -1.90 -34.14
N ASP A 275 8.73 -1.81 -33.66
CA ASP A 275 7.84 -2.84 -33.15
C ASP A 275 6.53 -2.81 -33.95
N PHE A 276 6.62 -3.19 -35.23
CA PHE A 276 5.48 -3.20 -36.13
C PHE A 276 4.58 -4.41 -35.87
N ASP A 277 3.56 -4.22 -35.05
CA ASP A 277 2.69 -5.30 -34.57
C ASP A 277 1.43 -5.50 -35.41
N ASP A 278 1.11 -4.59 -36.32
CA ASP A 278 -0.03 -4.70 -37.22
C ASP A 278 0.31 -4.35 -38.67
N ALA A 279 -0.41 -4.98 -39.60
CA ALA A 279 -0.33 -4.69 -41.02
C ALA A 279 -1.73 -4.74 -41.65
N VAL A 280 -1.97 -3.88 -42.62
CA VAL A 280 -3.25 -3.76 -43.30
C VAL A 280 -3.11 -3.94 -44.81
N TYR A 281 -4.14 -4.55 -45.40
CA TYR A 281 -4.33 -4.65 -46.84
C TYR A 281 -5.84 -4.64 -47.13
N CYS A 282 -6.27 -3.96 -48.19
CA CYS A 282 -7.66 -4.01 -48.59
C CYS A 282 -7.82 -4.15 -50.10
N GLU A 283 -8.90 -4.83 -50.50
CA GLU A 283 -9.24 -5.06 -51.90
C GLU A 283 -10.75 -4.88 -52.13
N PRO A 284 -11.17 -4.39 -53.30
CA PRO A 284 -12.58 -4.31 -53.64
C PRO A 284 -13.16 -5.72 -53.82
N THR A 285 -14.44 -5.89 -53.47
CA THR A 285 -15.19 -7.14 -53.68
C THR A 285 -16.07 -7.04 -54.92
N ASP A 286 -16.34 -8.19 -55.56
CA ASP A 286 -17.21 -8.28 -56.75
C ASP A 286 -18.64 -7.77 -56.51
N THR A 287 -19.07 -7.70 -55.25
CA THR A 287 -20.38 -7.21 -54.82
C THR A 287 -20.44 -5.69 -54.59
N GLY A 288 -19.36 -4.95 -54.89
CA GLY A 288 -19.28 -3.50 -54.75
C GLY A 288 -18.87 -3.00 -53.36
N GLY A 289 -18.27 -3.87 -52.53
CA GLY A 289 -17.73 -3.54 -51.22
C GLY A 289 -16.21 -3.60 -51.18
N TRP A 290 -15.65 -3.65 -49.96
CA TRP A 290 -14.22 -3.86 -49.73
C TRP A 290 -14.04 -5.01 -48.72
N ARG A 291 -12.99 -5.80 -48.92
CA ARG A 291 -12.46 -6.72 -47.94
C ARG A 291 -11.22 -6.10 -47.34
N LEU A 292 -11.22 -5.94 -46.02
CA LEU A 292 -10.07 -5.50 -45.24
C LEU A 292 -9.44 -6.71 -44.56
N PHE A 293 -8.13 -6.83 -44.69
CA PHE A 293 -7.28 -7.73 -43.93
C PHE A 293 -6.52 -6.89 -42.89
N VAL A 294 -6.57 -7.34 -41.65
CA VAL A 294 -5.76 -6.82 -40.54
C VAL A 294 -4.96 -7.99 -39.99
N ALA A 295 -3.65 -7.97 -40.22
CA ALA A 295 -2.72 -8.97 -39.73
C ALA A 295 -2.04 -8.45 -38.47
N ILE A 296 -2.20 -9.16 -37.35
CA ILE A 296 -1.59 -8.80 -36.05
C ILE A 296 -0.45 -9.78 -35.77
N ALA A 297 0.65 -9.28 -35.20
CA ALA A 297 1.77 -10.08 -34.77
C ALA A 297 1.31 -11.18 -33.79
N ASP A 298 1.68 -12.43 -34.09
CA ASP A 298 1.27 -13.57 -33.29
C ASP A 298 2.19 -13.77 -32.07
N VAL A 299 2.12 -12.81 -31.14
CA VAL A 299 2.91 -12.83 -29.90
C VAL A 299 2.64 -14.10 -29.08
N SER A 300 1.39 -14.57 -29.07
CA SER A 300 0.97 -15.79 -28.36
C SER A 300 1.66 -17.08 -28.85
N HIS A 301 2.16 -17.08 -30.09
CA HIS A 301 3.00 -18.16 -30.59
C HIS A 301 4.33 -18.25 -29.81
N TYR A 302 4.90 -17.12 -29.44
CA TYR A 302 6.22 -17.00 -28.81
C TYR A 302 6.15 -16.94 -27.28
N VAL A 303 5.16 -16.24 -26.73
CA VAL A 303 4.92 -16.10 -25.30
C VAL A 303 3.88 -17.12 -24.87
N LYS A 304 4.34 -18.25 -24.30
CA LYS A 304 3.46 -19.32 -23.83
C LYS A 304 3.02 -19.09 -22.39
N PRO A 305 1.78 -19.51 -22.03
CA PRO A 305 1.32 -19.44 -20.65
C PRO A 305 2.34 -20.03 -19.68
N ASP A 306 2.51 -19.37 -18.54
CA ASP A 306 3.42 -19.75 -17.45
C ASP A 306 4.91 -19.76 -17.83
N SER A 307 5.28 -19.26 -19.03
CA SER A 307 6.68 -19.10 -19.40
C SER A 307 7.31 -17.88 -18.71
N PRO A 308 8.64 -17.81 -18.57
CA PRO A 308 9.31 -16.63 -18.00
C PRO A 308 9.02 -15.30 -18.74
N LEU A 309 8.61 -15.37 -20.01
CA LEU A 309 8.17 -14.22 -20.79
C LEU A 309 6.73 -13.82 -20.48
N ASP A 310 5.85 -14.79 -20.23
CA ASP A 310 4.45 -14.54 -19.87
C ASP A 310 4.34 -13.98 -18.45
N ILE A 311 5.06 -14.57 -17.49
CA ILE A 311 5.12 -14.07 -16.12
C ILE A 311 5.58 -12.60 -16.12
N ALA A 312 6.69 -12.30 -16.80
CA ALA A 312 7.21 -10.94 -16.86
C ALA A 312 6.33 -9.96 -17.67
N ALA A 313 5.42 -10.45 -18.52
CA ALA A 313 4.45 -9.60 -19.23
C ALA A 313 3.20 -9.28 -18.39
N GLN A 314 2.94 -10.07 -17.34
CA GLN A 314 1.83 -9.88 -16.41
C GLN A 314 2.18 -9.01 -15.20
N GLU A 315 3.48 -8.89 -14.89
CA GLU A 315 4.05 -8.03 -13.83
C GLU A 315 3.91 -6.54 -14.16
#